data_AF-A0A511HKL8-F1
#
_entry.id   AF-A0A511HKL8-F1
#
_cell.length_a   1.000
_cell.length_b   1.000
_cell.length_c   1.000
_cell.angle_alpha   90.00
_cell.angle_beta   90.00
_cell.angle_gamma   90.00
#
_symmetry.space_group_name_H-M   'P 1'
#
loop_
_entity.id
_entity.type
_entity.pdbx_description
1 polymer ?
#
loop_
_entity_poly.entity_id
_entity_poly.type
_entity_poly.pdbx_seq_one_letter_code
_entity_poly.pdbx_strand_id
1 'polypeptide(L)' 'MARRTRIIEGTGNCTSCDTKSIRARHKRCPPCNNPRELTGQESEFDFGGVDAASGTSRARLTVTNLGTGEKVVPR' A
#
# COMPACT_ATOMS: atom_id res chain seq x y z
N MET A 1 24.84 13.26 -16.06
CA MET A 1 23.91 12.32 -15.39
C MET A 1 23.33 11.38 -16.45
N ALA A 2 23.50 10.05 -16.32
CA ALA A 2 22.98 9.08 -17.28
C ALA A 2 21.44 8.95 -17.16
N ARG A 3 20.73 8.95 -18.29
CA ARG A 3 19.28 8.77 -18.35
C ARG A 3 18.92 7.34 -17.93
N ARG A 4 18.38 7.15 -16.73
CA ARG A 4 17.88 5.85 -16.25
C ARG A 4 16.55 5.53 -16.93
N THR A 5 16.53 4.59 -17.87
CA THR A 5 15.30 4.02 -18.42
C THR A 5 14.75 3.02 -17.42
N ARG A 6 13.64 3.35 -16.73
CA ARG A 6 12.91 2.40 -15.89
C ARG A 6 12.04 1.53 -16.78
N ILE A 7 12.26 0.21 -16.73
CA ILE A 7 11.32 -0.75 -17.30
C ILE A 7 10.15 -0.85 -16.31
N ILE A 8 8.96 -0.45 -16.73
CA ILE A 8 7.76 -0.45 -15.90
C ILE A 8 6.84 -1.55 -16.42
N GLU A 9 6.87 -2.70 -15.76
CA GLU A 9 6.06 -3.87 -16.10
C GLU A 9 4.89 -4.05 -15.12
N GLY A 10 3.88 -4.83 -15.53
CA GLY A 10 2.73 -5.16 -14.70
C GLY A 10 1.48 -4.30 -14.94
N THR A 11 0.44 -4.60 -14.15
CA THR A 11 -0.85 -3.90 -14.18
C THR A 11 -1.30 -3.55 -12.76
N GLY A 12 -2.05 -2.46 -12.60
CA GLY A 12 -2.63 -2.01 -11.34
C GLY A 12 -4.14 -1.77 -11.46
N ASN A 13 -4.79 -1.65 -10.31
CA ASN A 13 -6.22 -1.33 -10.22
C ASN A 13 -6.40 0.09 -9.69
N CYS A 14 -7.38 0.82 -10.21
CA CYS A 14 -7.74 2.14 -9.70
C CYS A 14 -8.69 2.00 -8.51
N THR A 15 -8.35 2.61 -7.38
CA THR A 15 -9.19 2.65 -6.17
C THR A 15 -10.31 3.69 -6.23
N SER A 16 -10.27 4.61 -7.20
CA SER A 16 -11.27 5.69 -7.31
C SER A 16 -12.43 5.35 -8.25
N CYS A 17 -12.23 4.45 -9.22
CA CYS A 17 -13.26 4.09 -10.20
C CYS A 17 -13.27 2.59 -10.52
N ASP A 18 -12.62 1.79 -9.68
CA ASP A 18 -12.56 0.32 -9.72
C ASP A 18 -12.07 -0.30 -11.04
N THR A 19 -11.51 0.51 -11.94
CA THR A 19 -10.97 0.04 -13.20
C THR A 19 -9.76 -0.85 -12.94
N LYS A 20 -9.81 -2.08 -13.46
CA LYS A 20 -8.78 -3.09 -13.26
C LYS A 20 -7.80 -3.16 -14.43
N SER A 21 -6.66 -3.80 -14.20
CA SER A 21 -5.68 -4.15 -15.25
C SER A 21 -5.11 -2.95 -16.03
N ILE A 22 -4.96 -1.80 -15.37
CA ILE A 22 -4.34 -0.60 -15.93
C ILE A 22 -2.84 -0.85 -16.06
N ARG A 23 -2.28 -0.74 -17.27
CA ARG A 23 -0.85 -1.00 -17.49
C ARG A 23 0.02 -0.02 -16.71
N ALA A 24 1.04 -0.52 -16.03
CA ALA A 24 1.86 0.25 -15.08
C ALA A 24 2.59 1.46 -15.71
N ARG A 25 2.77 1.49 -17.03
CA ARG A 25 3.24 2.68 -17.77
C ARG A 25 2.35 3.92 -17.60
N HIS A 26 1.07 3.74 -17.28
CA HIS A 26 0.13 4.84 -17.11
C HIS A 26 0.30 5.43 -15.71
N LYS A 27 0.85 6.65 -15.64
CA LYS A 27 0.99 7.41 -14.38
C LYS A 27 -0.36 7.84 -13.77
N ARG A 28 -1.41 7.82 -14.59
CA ARG A 28 -2.79 8.18 -14.23
C ARG A 28 -3.74 7.12 -14.77
N CYS A 29 -4.80 6.86 -14.02
CA CYS A 29 -5.91 6.01 -14.44
C CYS A 29 -6.53 6.57 -15.74
N PRO A 30 -6.60 5.82 -16.85
CA PRO A 30 -7.12 6.34 -18.11
C PRO A 30 -8.60 6.77 -18.05
N PRO A 31 -9.50 6.06 -17.33
CA PRO A 31 -10.91 6.48 -17.23
C PRO A 31 -11.18 7.70 -16.35
N CYS A 32 -10.60 7.76 -15.15
CA CYS A 32 -10.96 8.80 -14.16
C CYS A 32 -9.84 9.80 -13.88
N ASN A 33 -8.71 9.68 -14.59
CA ASN A 33 -7.53 10.54 -14.44
C ASN A 33 -6.90 10.53 -13.03
N ASN A 34 -7.30 9.59 -12.16
CA ASN A 34 -6.74 9.47 -10.82
C ASN A 34 -5.24 9.11 -10.89
N PRO A 35 -4.34 9.91 -10.30
CA PRO A 35 -2.90 9.61 -10.30
C PRO A 35 -2.58 8.34 -9.48
N ARG A 36 -1.67 7.49 -9.98
CA ARG A 36 -1.20 6.30 -9.25
C ARG A 36 -0.37 6.70 -8.04
N GLU A 37 0.57 7.62 -8.28
CA GLU A 37 1.42 8.28 -7.28
C GLU A 37 1.58 9.73 -7.77
N LEU A 38 1.11 10.70 -7.00
CA LEU A 38 1.14 12.12 -7.39
C LEU A 38 2.57 12.66 -7.55
N THR A 39 3.53 12.08 -6.86
CA THR A 39 4.90 12.61 -6.73
C THR A 39 5.98 11.69 -7.31
N GLY A 40 5.65 10.42 -7.62
CA GLY A 40 6.64 9.40 -7.98
C GLY A 40 7.69 9.15 -6.89
N GLN A 41 7.38 9.55 -5.66
CA GLN A 41 8.14 9.25 -4.46
C GLN A 41 7.53 8.00 -3.83
N GLU A 42 8.38 7.06 -3.43
CA GLU A 42 7.99 5.97 -2.54
C GLU A 42 7.43 6.60 -1.25
N SER A 43 6.33 6.07 -0.70
CA SER A 43 5.82 6.58 0.57
C SER A 43 6.87 6.35 1.66
N GLU A 44 7.35 7.43 2.27
CA GLU A 44 8.10 7.34 3.52
C GLU A 44 7.12 6.92 4.61
N PHE A 45 7.19 5.66 5.00
CA PHE A 45 6.44 5.13 6.13
C PHE A 45 7.35 5.10 7.36
N ASP A 46 7.08 5.99 8.31
CA ASP A 46 7.79 6.04 9.59
C ASP A 46 7.07 5.18 10.64
N PHE A 47 7.75 4.15 11.15
CA PHE A 47 7.26 3.31 12.25
C PHE A 47 7.35 4.02 13.63
N GLY A 48 7.93 5.22 13.68
CA GLY A 48 8.18 6.00 14.87
C GLY A 48 9.41 5.52 15.66
N GLY A 49 9.66 6.17 16.79
CA GLY A 49 10.78 5.81 17.67
C GLY A 49 10.69 4.37 18.18
N VAL A 50 11.81 3.64 18.13
CA VAL A 50 11.96 2.33 18.76
C VAL A 50 12.38 2.50 20.21
N ASP A 51 11.79 1.71 21.10
CA ASP A 51 12.24 1.60 22.48
C ASP A 51 13.56 0.83 22.55
N ALA A 52 14.59 1.43 23.16
CA ALA A 52 15.94 0.87 23.16
C ALA A 52 16.09 -0.39 24.04
N ALA A 53 15.21 -0.61 25.01
CA ALA A 53 15.27 -1.75 25.91
C ALA A 53 14.58 -3.00 25.32
N SER A 54 13.48 -2.81 24.60
CA SER A 54 12.66 -3.88 24.03
C SER A 54 12.79 -4.04 22.52
N GLY A 55 13.37 -3.07 21.82
CA GLY A 55 13.45 -3.04 20.36
C GLY A 55 12.10 -2.86 19.66
N THR A 56 11.03 -2.59 20.42
CA THR A 56 9.68 -2.45 19.86
C THR A 56 9.41 -1.02 19.39
N SER A 57 8.73 -0.90 18.25
CA SER A 57 8.26 0.37 17.72
C SER A 57 7.18 0.96 18.66
N ARG A 58 7.27 2.26 18.97
CA ARG A 58 6.26 2.96 19.80
C ARG A 58 4.88 3.11 19.15
N ALA A 59 4.73 2.72 17.88
CA ALA A 59 3.46 2.72 17.18
C ALA A 59 2.47 1.74 17.87
N ARG A 60 1.56 2.28 18.68
CA ARG A 60 0.44 1.50 19.24
C ARG A 60 -0.59 1.26 18.14
N LEU A 61 -0.47 0.14 17.45
CA LEU A 61 -1.47 -0.31 16.49
C LEU A 61 -2.73 -0.75 17.27
N THR A 62 -3.79 0.03 17.19
CA THR A 62 -5.07 -0.30 17.83
C THR A 62 -5.91 -1.10 16.83
N VAL A 63 -6.02 -2.41 17.03
CA VAL A 63 -6.89 -3.25 16.20
C VAL A 63 -8.33 -3.08 16.69
N THR A 64 -9.16 -2.37 15.93
CA THR A 64 -10.55 -2.06 16.30
C THR A 64 -11.54 -3.18 15.96
N ASN A 65 -11.15 -4.18 15.17
CA ASN A 65 -12.04 -5.23 14.68
C ASN A 65 -11.45 -6.64 14.88
N LEU A 66 -11.10 -7.02 16.11
CA LEU A 66 -10.98 -8.45 16.41
C LEU A 66 -12.41 -9.03 16.45
N GLY A 67 -12.82 -9.67 15.36
CA GLY A 67 -14.00 -10.53 15.39
C GLY A 67 -13.82 -11.60 16.47
N THR A 68 -14.88 -11.84 17.25
CA THR A 68 -14.91 -12.93 18.23
C THR A 68 -14.81 -14.26 17.49
N GLY A 69 -13.71 -14.99 17.70
CA GLY A 69 -13.53 -16.31 17.11
C GLY A 69 -14.57 -17.28 17.67
N GLU A 70 -15.49 -17.75 16.83
CA GLU A 70 -16.40 -18.83 17.18
C GLU A 70 -15.62 -20.15 17.18
N LYS A 71 -15.53 -20.80 18.34
CA LYS A 71 -14.86 -22.09 18.48
C LYS A 71 -15.74 -23.16 17.83
N VAL A 72 -15.38 -23.58 16.63
CA VAL A 72 -16.04 -24.71 15.95
C VAL A 72 -15.70 -26.00 16.72
N VAL A 73 -16.70 -26.58 17.39
CA VAL A 73 -16.60 -27.90 18.00
C VAL A 73 -17.16 -28.92 17.00
N PRO A 74 -16.36 -29.90 16.53
CA PRO A 74 -16.86 -30.95 15.66
C PRO A 74 -17.87 -31.83 16.42
N ARG A 75 -18.94 -32.22 15.71
CA ARG A 75 -19.97 -33.15 16.22
C ARG A 75 -19.45 -34.58 16.29
#